data_AF-S4P4M8-F1
#
_entry.id   AF-S4P4M8-F1
#
_cell.length_a   1.000
_cell.length_b   1.000
_cell.length_c   1.000
_cell.angle_alpha   90.00
_cell.angle_beta   90.00
_cell.angle_gamma   90.00
#
_symmetry.space_group_name_H-M   'P 1'
#
loop_
_entity.id
_entity.type
_entity.pdbx_description
1 polymer ?
#
loop_
_entity_poly.entity_id
_entity_poly.type
_entity_poly.pdbx_seq_one_letter_code
_entity_poly.pdbx_strand_id
1 'polypeptide(L)'
;MEKRQEMRLQSSKDASEYRRINRQISKLQTKDLRHFNTEKIKVAIERNKGSKVFARDLSIGQSLLTRLKTDNGSLISSKPEILSEVEKFYGQLYTSTQKPVESLA
;
A
#
# COMPACT_ATOMS: atom_id res chain seq x y z
N MET A 1 -6.98 11.20 -3.14
CA MET A 1 -6.59 10.94 -1.73
C MET A 1 -6.61 12.22 -0.91
N GLU A 2 -6.25 13.35 -1.51
CA GLU A 2 -6.31 14.71 -0.93
C GLU A 2 -7.65 15.03 -0.24
N LYS A 3 -8.77 14.81 -0.94
CA LYS A 3 -10.13 15.05 -0.40
C LYS A 3 -10.47 14.23 0.87
N ARG A 4 -9.80 13.09 1.11
CA ARG A 4 -9.97 12.26 2.31
C ARG A 4 -9.13 12.79 3.48
N GLN A 5 -7.97 13.39 3.20
CA GLN A 5 -7.08 14.00 4.19
C GLN A 5 -7.63 15.33 4.72
N GLU A 6 -8.32 16.10 3.88
CA GLU A 6 -8.90 17.40 4.25
C GLU A 6 -10.10 17.27 5.21
N MET A 7 -10.90 16.21 5.12
CA MET A 7 -12.07 15.99 6.00
C MET A 7 -11.70 15.37 7.37
N ARG A 8 -10.74 15.95 8.09
CA ARG A 8 -10.57 15.67 9.53
C ARG A 8 -11.68 16.39 10.32
N LEU A 9 -12.85 15.75 10.31
CA LEU A 9 -14.07 15.93 11.12
C LEU A 9 -14.21 17.25 11.90
N GLN A 10 -14.91 18.23 11.32
CA GLN A 10 -15.49 19.36 12.05
C GLN A 10 -17.03 19.51 11.89
N SER A 11 -17.72 18.63 11.14
CA SER A 11 -19.21 18.66 11.06
C SER A 11 -19.86 17.31 10.68
N SER A 12 -21.15 17.15 11.05
CA SER A 12 -21.98 15.97 10.79
C SER A 12 -22.19 15.65 9.30
N LYS A 13 -22.26 16.68 8.43
CA LYS A 13 -22.36 16.51 6.97
C LYS A 13 -21.07 15.93 6.38
N ASP A 14 -19.92 16.37 6.87
CA ASP A 14 -18.61 15.88 6.41
C ASP A 14 -18.41 14.41 6.76
N ALA A 15 -18.96 13.95 7.88
CA ALA A 15 -18.94 12.53 8.25
C ALA A 15 -19.72 11.64 7.26
N SER A 16 -20.80 12.15 6.66
CA SER A 16 -21.59 11.40 5.66
C SER A 16 -20.86 11.28 4.33
N GLU A 17 -20.32 12.38 3.82
CA GLU A 17 -19.52 12.39 2.58
C GLU A 17 -18.23 11.58 2.74
N TYR A 18 -17.58 11.65 3.90
CA TYR A 18 -16.44 10.79 4.24
C TYR A 18 -16.79 9.30 4.20
N ARG A 19 -17.93 8.90 4.78
CA ARG A 19 -18.42 7.50 4.71
C ARG A 19 -18.72 7.07 3.28
N ARG A 20 -19.34 7.93 2.48
CA ARG A 20 -19.64 7.67 1.07
C ARG A 20 -18.36 7.46 0.26
N ILE A 21 -17.37 8.34 0.42
CA ILE A 21 -16.08 8.25 -0.26
C ILE A 21 -15.34 6.98 0.15
N ASN A 22 -15.27 6.65 1.45
CA ASN A 22 -14.64 5.40 1.89
C ASN A 22 -15.35 4.17 1.31
N ARG A 23 -16.69 4.15 1.26
CA ARG A 23 -17.43 3.04 0.64
C ARG A 23 -17.09 2.90 -0.84
N GLN A 24 -16.95 4.02 -1.56
CA GLN A 24 -16.56 4.01 -2.96
C GLN A 24 -15.13 3.50 -3.14
N ILE A 25 -14.19 3.95 -2.30
CA ILE A 25 -12.79 3.46 -2.29
C ILE A 25 -12.76 1.95 -2.05
N SER A 26 -13.45 1.44 -1.02
CA SER A 26 -13.48 0.01 -0.73
C SER A 26 -14.10 -0.81 -1.87
N LYS A 27 -15.13 -0.27 -2.56
CA LYS A 27 -15.71 -0.91 -3.75
C LYS A 27 -14.69 -0.99 -4.90
N LEU A 28 -13.96 0.08 -5.16
CA LEU A 28 -12.91 0.11 -6.19
C LEU A 28 -11.78 -0.87 -5.86
N GLN A 29 -11.28 -0.85 -4.61
CA GLN A 29 -10.27 -1.81 -4.15
C GLN A 29 -10.71 -3.26 -4.33
N THR A 30 -11.97 -3.57 -3.98
CA THR A 30 -12.51 -4.92 -4.14
C THR A 30 -12.61 -5.31 -5.63
N LYS A 31 -13.01 -4.37 -6.50
CA LYS A 31 -13.08 -4.59 -7.95
C LYS A 31 -11.69 -4.87 -8.53
N ASP A 32 -10.70 -4.06 -8.16
CA ASP A 32 -9.33 -4.19 -8.66
C ASP A 32 -8.70 -5.51 -8.21
N LEU A 33 -8.91 -5.89 -6.94
CA LEU A 33 -8.41 -7.14 -6.39
C LEU A 33 -9.05 -8.37 -7.05
N ARG A 34 -10.36 -8.30 -7.36
CA ARG A 34 -11.04 -9.34 -8.14
C ARG A 34 -10.48 -9.44 -9.55
N HIS A 35 -10.32 -8.30 -10.24
CA HIS A 35 -9.79 -8.27 -11.60
C HIS A 35 -8.38 -8.87 -11.65
N PHE A 36 -7.49 -8.45 -10.75
CA PHE A 36 -6.14 -8.99 -10.64
C PHE A 36 -6.13 -10.52 -10.41
N ASN A 37 -6.98 -11.01 -9.51
CA ASN A 37 -7.08 -12.45 -9.25
C ASN A 37 -7.59 -13.22 -10.48
N THR A 38 -8.59 -12.70 -11.18
CA THR A 38 -9.11 -13.30 -12.42
C THR A 38 -8.02 -13.39 -13.49
N GLU A 39 -7.27 -12.31 -13.73
CA GLU A 39 -6.18 -12.32 -14.71
C GLU A 39 -5.06 -13.28 -14.32
N LYS A 40 -4.70 -13.35 -13.03
CA LYS A 40 -3.73 -14.34 -12.55
C LYS A 40 -4.18 -15.78 -12.80
N ILE A 41 -5.46 -16.09 -12.58
CA ILE A 41 -6.01 -17.43 -12.83
C ILE A 41 -5.99 -17.73 -14.32
N LYS A 42 -6.39 -16.79 -15.19
CA LYS A 42 -6.31 -16.97 -16.65
C LYS A 42 -4.88 -17.29 -17.11
N VAL A 43 -3.91 -16.50 -16.67
CA VAL A 43 -2.49 -16.72 -17.00
C VAL A 43 -1.99 -18.08 -16.47
N ALA A 44 -2.47 -18.53 -15.31
CA ALA A 44 -2.11 -19.85 -14.79
C ALA A 44 -2.69 -20.99 -15.65
N ILE A 45 -3.93 -20.85 -16.11
CA ILE A 45 -4.59 -21.78 -17.04
C ILE A 45 -3.84 -21.82 -18.38
N GLU A 46 -3.55 -20.65 -18.97
CA GLU A 46 -2.77 -20.53 -20.22
C GLU A 46 -1.39 -21.18 -20.12
N ARG A 47 -0.75 -21.08 -18.95
CA ARG A 47 0.56 -21.71 -18.67
C ARG A 47 0.45 -23.17 -18.22
N ASN A 48 -0.74 -23.77 -18.26
CA ASN A 48 -1.03 -25.13 -17.78
C ASN A 48 -0.55 -25.40 -16.33
N LYS A 49 -0.45 -24.34 -15.52
CA LYS A 49 -0.07 -24.41 -14.11
C LYS A 49 -1.32 -24.72 -13.30
N GLY A 50 -1.40 -25.94 -12.75
CA GLY A 50 -2.51 -26.34 -11.89
C GLY A 50 -2.68 -25.44 -10.65
N SER A 51 -3.87 -25.50 -10.04
CA SER A 51 -4.25 -24.71 -8.86
C SER A 51 -3.25 -24.79 -7.70
N LYS A 52 -2.56 -25.93 -7.53
CA LYS A 52 -1.51 -26.12 -6.53
C LYS A 52 -0.28 -25.23 -6.75
N VAL A 53 0.11 -25.00 -8.02
CA VAL A 53 1.21 -24.10 -8.38
C VAL A 53 0.81 -22.66 -8.11
N PHE A 54 -0.42 -22.28 -8.46
CA PHE A 54 -0.98 -20.97 -8.16
C PHE A 54 -1.00 -20.68 -6.65
N ALA A 55 -1.44 -21.62 -5.82
CA ALA A 55 -1.46 -21.46 -4.36
C ALA A 55 -0.04 -21.30 -3.78
N ARG A 56 0.95 -22.03 -4.31
CA ARG A 56 2.36 -21.87 -3.94
C ARG A 56 2.87 -20.46 -4.30
N ASP A 57 2.62 -20.00 -5.52
CA ASP A 57 3.05 -18.67 -5.97
C ASP A 57 2.34 -17.53 -5.20
N LEU A 58 1.08 -17.72 -4.82
CA LEU A 58 0.33 -16.79 -3.98
C LEU A 58 0.90 -16.72 -2.56
N SER A 59 1.25 -17.85 -1.97
CA SER A 59 1.91 -17.91 -0.65
C SER A 59 3.27 -17.19 -0.67
N ILE A 60 4.06 -17.39 -1.73
CA ILE A 60 5.30 -16.65 -1.95
C ILE A 60 5.00 -15.14 -2.09
N GLY A 61 4.00 -14.76 -2.89
CA GLY A 61 3.59 -13.36 -3.07
C GLY A 61 3.11 -12.68 -1.77
N GLN A 62 2.37 -13.38 -0.92
CA GLN A 62 1.93 -12.89 0.39
C GLN A 62 3.12 -12.63 1.32
N SER A 63 4.14 -13.49 1.28
CA SER A 63 5.39 -13.29 2.01
C SER A 63 6.19 -12.10 1.50
N LEU A 64 6.05 -11.73 0.22
CA LEU A 64 6.73 -10.57 -0.38
C LEU A 64 6.04 -9.24 -0.03
N LEU A 65 4.70 -9.21 0.06
CA LEU A 65 3.95 -8.02 0.47
C LEU A 65 4.19 -7.62 1.93
N THR A 66 4.61 -8.56 2.77
CA THR A 66 4.94 -8.33 4.19
C THR A 66 6.42 -7.98 4.42
N ARG A 67 7.26 -7.96 3.39
CA ARG A 67 8.71 -7.73 3.53
C ARG A 67 9.10 -6.37 2.97
N LEU A 68 9.85 -5.62 3.77
CA LEU A 68 10.48 -4.37 3.35
C LEU A 68 11.58 -4.68 2.33
N LYS A 69 11.63 -3.87 1.27
CA LYS A 69 12.72 -3.88 0.30
C LYS A 69 13.62 -2.69 0.57
N THR A 70 14.91 -2.90 0.42
CA THR A 70 15.89 -1.81 0.33
C THR A 70 15.73 -1.03 -0.97
N ASP A 71 16.33 0.16 -1.05
CA ASP A 71 16.43 0.97 -2.27
C ASP A 71 16.92 0.20 -3.52
N ASN A 72 17.76 -0.82 -3.33
CA ASN A 72 18.29 -1.67 -4.40
C ASN A 72 17.33 -2.82 -4.80
N GLY A 73 16.13 -2.85 -4.21
CA GLY A 73 15.13 -3.90 -4.44
C GLY A 73 15.40 -5.22 -3.71
N SER A 74 16.47 -5.31 -2.91
CA SER A 74 16.81 -6.50 -2.12
C SER A 74 15.87 -6.64 -0.92
N LEU A 75 15.44 -7.87 -0.66
CA LEU A 75 14.50 -8.19 0.41
C LEU A 75 15.18 -8.18 1.77
N ILE A 76 14.59 -7.44 2.69
CA ILE A 76 15.00 -7.39 4.08
C ILE A 76 14.10 -8.31 4.89
N SER A 77 14.69 -9.18 5.71
CA SER A 77 13.95 -10.12 6.55
C SER A 77 14.35 -10.09 8.03
N SER A 78 15.50 -9.48 8.35
CA SER A 78 15.96 -9.39 9.73
C SER A 78 15.40 -8.13 10.41
N LYS A 79 15.03 -8.26 11.69
CA LYS A 79 14.52 -7.14 12.51
C LYS A 79 15.48 -5.93 12.55
N PRO A 80 16.82 -6.07 12.70
CA PRO A 80 17.71 -4.92 12.71
C PRO A 80 17.77 -4.20 11.36
N GLU A 81 17.78 -4.93 10.25
CA GLU A 81 17.79 -4.32 8.92
C GLU A 81 16.46 -3.59 8.63
N ILE A 82 15.33 -4.14 9.09
CA ILE A 82 14.01 -3.48 8.98
C ILE A 82 14.02 -2.13 9.71
N LEU A 83 14.57 -2.08 10.93
CA LEU A 83 14.65 -0.84 11.71
C LEU A 83 15.53 0.20 11.01
N SER A 84 16.68 -0.22 10.48
CA SER A 84 17.59 0.67 9.74
C SER A 84 16.94 1.26 8.49
N GLU A 85 16.18 0.47 7.73
CA GLU A 85 15.52 0.94 6.51
C GLU A 85 14.37 1.89 6.83
N VAL A 86 13.61 1.59 7.90
CA VAL A 86 12.53 2.46 8.38
C VAL A 86 13.09 3.79 8.90
N GLU A 87 14.19 3.77 9.65
CA GLU A 87 14.87 4.96 10.14
C GLU A 87 15.37 5.83 8.98
N LYS A 88 16.01 5.22 7.98
CA LYS A 88 16.47 5.91 6.77
C LYS A 88 15.32 6.57 6.02
N PHE A 89 14.21 5.84 5.82
CA PHE A 89 13.02 6.35 5.13
C PHE A 89 12.43 7.57 5.85
N TYR A 90 12.19 7.48 7.16
CA TYR A 90 11.64 8.60 7.93
C TYR A 90 12.63 9.75 8.08
N GLY A 91 13.93 9.47 8.21
CA GLY A 91 14.97 10.50 8.22
C GLY A 91 14.96 11.33 6.93
N GLN A 92 14.87 10.68 5.77
CA GLN A 92 14.74 11.35 4.48
C GLN A 92 13.40 12.11 4.35
N LEU A 93 12.30 11.53 4.83
CA LEU A 93 10.99 12.17 4.78
C LEU A 93 10.96 13.49 5.57
N TYR A 94 11.53 13.49 6.78
CA TYR A 94 11.52 14.66 7.66
C TYR A 94 12.59 15.70 7.29
N THR A 95 13.70 15.30 6.66
CA THR A 95 14.67 16.25 6.10
C THR A 95 14.19 16.89 4.81
N SER A 96 13.47 16.15 3.96
CA SER A 96 12.87 16.65 2.70
C SER A 96 11.68 17.59 2.92
N THR A 97 10.96 17.44 4.04
CA THR A 97 9.78 18.28 4.38
C THR A 97 10.11 19.56 5.15
N GLN A 98 11.38 19.80 5.50
CA GLN A 98 11.84 21.10 5.99
C GLN A 98 11.96 22.10 4.83
N LYS A 99 10.83 22.57 4.33
CA LYS A 99 10.79 23.94 3.77
C LYS A 99 10.92 24.90 4.96
N PRO A 100 11.83 25.90 4.90
CA PRO A 100 11.93 26.88 5.97
C PRO A 100 10.59 27.61 6.09
N VAL A 101 10.02 27.60 7.28
CA VAL A 101 8.88 28.46 7.64
C VAL A 101 9.43 29.87 7.81
N GLU A 102 9.69 30.57 6.70
CA GLU A 102 9.86 32.02 6.71
C GLU A 102 8.48 32.66 6.81
N SER A 103 7.99 32.83 8.04
CA SER A 103 7.23 34.02 8.47
C SER A 103 6.61 33.76 9.85
N LEU A 104 7.32 34.18 10.90
CA LEU A 104 6.75 34.61 12.17
C LEU A 104 7.68 35.68 12.73
N ALA A 105 7.59 36.87 12.15
CA ALA A 105 8.00 38.14 12.73
C ALA A 105 6.99 39.20 12.26
#